data_AF-A0A948AYY8-F1
#
_entry.id   AF-A0A948AYY8-F1
#
_cell.length_a   1.000
_cell.length_b   1.000
_cell.length_c   1.000
_cell.angle_alpha   90.00
_cell.angle_beta   90.00
_cell.angle_gamma   90.00
#
_symmetry.space_group_name_H-M   'P 1'
#
loop_
_entity.id
_entity.type
_entity.pdbx_description
1 polymer ?
#
loop_
_entity_poly.entity_id
_entity_poly.type
_entity_poly.pdbx_seq_one_letter_code
_entity_poly.pdbx_strand_id
1 'polypeptide(L)'
;MKRLLVNKAVICGAALVGLIAWRDAQAQADFPAQQIVDSLVALQPSRGGKQMMELMRTGTATNKFDVNRYFAVLNALRPENGCVLDWVYWRRGGMGGLPVLYAKRTNEAPYVSFENYVALSTNASFGKTERELKANDDFFFGYLDKVHAEDSPQGFFELIVLRLIGDRFHLFWHEWYSETALVCSRQGWEALIQKEKQRGDPYDPPPADFIAAADKLDFFPRIRMGDKQVEINVLTYSPFRGLDLHCFEVARPYPHRITKHTQTNLVSHRQGFVF
;
A
#
# COMPACT_ATOMS: atom_id res chain seq x y z
N MET A 1 -36.75 -4.26 -32.81
CA MET A 1 -35.80 -3.13 -32.70
C MET A 1 -35.28 -3.04 -31.27
N LYS A 2 -34.13 -3.66 -30.97
CA LYS A 2 -33.45 -3.58 -29.67
C LYS A 2 -32.38 -2.48 -29.78
N ARG A 3 -32.50 -1.42 -28.97
CA ARG A 3 -31.50 -0.35 -28.88
C ARG A 3 -30.26 -0.89 -28.18
N LEU A 4 -29.12 -0.89 -28.88
CA LEU A 4 -27.80 -1.01 -28.28
C LEU A 4 -27.54 0.22 -27.40
N LEU A 5 -27.32 0.01 -26.11
CA LEU A 5 -26.67 0.98 -25.23
C LEU A 5 -25.16 0.87 -25.45
N VAL A 6 -24.63 1.80 -26.25
CA VAL A 6 -23.18 2.02 -26.37
C VAL A 6 -22.75 2.79 -25.11
N ASN A 7 -22.15 2.10 -24.15
CA ASN A 7 -21.39 2.75 -23.07
C ASN A 7 -20.12 3.34 -23.69
N LYS A 8 -20.18 4.63 -24.05
CA LYS A 8 -18.99 5.41 -24.36
C LYS A 8 -18.26 5.68 -23.04
N ALA A 9 -17.10 5.03 -22.85
CA ALA A 9 -16.15 5.41 -21.83
C ALA A 9 -15.76 6.88 -22.05
N VAL A 10 -16.23 7.76 -21.16
CA VAL A 10 -15.75 9.14 -21.07
C VAL A 10 -14.40 9.07 -20.37
N ILE A 11 -13.33 8.91 -21.15
CA ILE A 11 -11.98 9.15 -20.66
C ILE A 11 -11.86 10.68 -20.55
N CYS A 12 -11.81 11.20 -19.32
CA CYS A 12 -11.63 12.62 -19.06
C CYS A 12 -10.36 13.14 -19.76
N GLY A 13 -10.53 14.00 -20.77
CA GLY A 13 -9.43 14.57 -21.56
C GLY A 13 -8.38 15.34 -20.75
N ALA A 14 -8.71 15.79 -19.53
CA ALA A 14 -7.75 16.44 -18.63
C ALA A 14 -6.69 15.46 -18.07
N ALA A 15 -7.04 14.18 -17.84
CA ALA A 15 -6.09 13.17 -17.40
C ALA A 15 -5.11 12.80 -18.53
N LEU A 16 -5.61 12.76 -19.78
CA LEU A 16 -4.80 12.43 -20.95
C LEU A 16 -3.77 13.53 -21.29
N VAL A 17 -4.15 14.80 -21.21
CA VAL A 17 -3.24 15.94 -21.49
C VAL A 17 -2.18 16.08 -20.39
N GLY A 18 -2.54 15.81 -19.13
CA GLY A 18 -1.58 15.69 -18.03
C GLY A 18 -0.60 14.53 -18.24
N LEU A 19 -1.06 13.35 -18.66
CA LEU A 19 -0.22 12.18 -18.97
C LEU A 19 0.73 12.41 -20.15
N ILE A 20 0.35 13.20 -21.15
CA ILE A 20 1.15 13.48 -22.36
C ILE A 20 2.26 14.50 -22.06
N ALA A 21 1.97 15.59 -21.32
CA ALA A 21 2.98 16.59 -20.96
C ALA A 21 3.98 16.10 -19.90
N TRP A 22 3.65 15.04 -19.15
CA TRP A 22 4.51 14.49 -18.08
C TRP A 22 5.55 13.48 -18.57
N ARG A 23 5.45 13.05 -19.84
CA ARG A 23 6.24 11.96 -20.42
C ARG A 23 7.71 12.35 -20.66
N ASP A 24 8.02 13.63 -20.78
CA ASP A 24 9.27 14.10 -21.39
C ASP A 24 10.38 14.54 -20.42
N ALA A 25 10.19 14.45 -19.09
CA ALA A 25 11.19 14.98 -18.13
C ALA A 25 11.45 14.14 -16.86
N GLN A 26 11.01 12.88 -16.80
CA GLN A 26 11.23 12.04 -15.61
C GLN A 26 12.27 10.95 -15.89
N ALA A 27 13.28 10.85 -15.02
CA ALA A 27 14.17 9.70 -14.99
C ALA A 27 13.38 8.47 -14.53
N GLN A 28 13.47 7.40 -15.31
CA GLN A 28 13.03 6.08 -14.87
C GLN A 28 13.88 5.64 -13.67
N ALA A 29 13.28 4.92 -12.73
CA ALA A 29 14.02 4.35 -11.61
C ALA A 29 15.16 3.45 -12.11
N ASP A 30 16.40 3.73 -11.70
CA ASP A 30 17.61 2.96 -12.04
C ASP A 30 17.96 1.92 -10.96
N PHE A 31 16.94 1.34 -10.34
CA PHE A 31 17.07 0.35 -9.26
C PHE A 31 16.00 -0.74 -9.45
N PRO A 32 16.18 -1.95 -8.85
CA PRO A 32 15.32 -3.10 -9.15
C PRO A 32 13.98 -3.02 -8.39
N ALA A 33 13.14 -2.04 -8.73
CA ALA A 33 11.90 -1.71 -8.03
C ALA A 33 10.95 -2.90 -7.81
N GLN A 34 10.75 -3.74 -8.83
CA GLN A 34 9.89 -4.93 -8.70
C GLN A 34 10.49 -5.94 -7.71
N GLN A 35 11.81 -6.15 -7.73
CA GLN A 35 12.48 -7.07 -6.81
C GLN A 35 12.36 -6.61 -5.36
N ILE A 36 12.44 -5.29 -5.10
CA ILE A 36 12.24 -4.70 -3.76
C ILE A 36 10.83 -5.02 -3.26
N VAL A 37 9.81 -4.80 -4.10
CA VAL A 37 8.41 -5.11 -3.78
C VAL A 37 8.22 -6.59 -3.50
N ASP A 38 8.71 -7.46 -4.38
CA ASP A 38 8.58 -8.90 -4.25
C ASP A 38 9.28 -9.41 -2.98
N SER A 39 10.45 -8.84 -2.65
CA SER A 39 11.20 -9.17 -1.44
C SER A 39 10.46 -8.77 -0.17
N LEU A 40 9.81 -7.59 -0.15
CA LEU A 40 8.96 -7.19 0.98
C LEU A 40 7.76 -8.13 1.15
N VAL A 41 7.05 -8.43 0.06
CA VAL A 41 5.89 -9.34 0.08
C VAL A 41 6.31 -10.74 0.53
N ALA A 42 7.48 -11.22 0.12
CA ALA A 42 8.01 -12.54 0.54
C ALA A 42 8.33 -12.63 2.03
N LEU A 43 8.59 -11.50 2.72
CA LEU A 43 8.75 -11.47 4.18
C LEU A 43 7.41 -11.58 4.91
N GLN A 44 6.31 -11.15 4.29
CA GLN A 44 5.01 -11.11 4.95
C GLN A 44 4.48 -12.52 5.23
N PRO A 45 3.81 -12.71 6.38
CA PRO A 45 3.23 -14.00 6.72
C PRO A 45 2.15 -14.41 5.71
N SER A 46 2.10 -15.70 5.38
CA SER A 46 1.12 -16.24 4.44
C SER A 46 -0.32 -16.05 4.95
N ARG A 47 -1.26 -16.02 4.00
CA ARG A 47 -2.69 -15.90 4.31
C ARG A 47 -3.19 -17.23 4.90
N GLY A 48 -3.85 -17.15 6.05
CA GLY A 48 -4.52 -18.28 6.70
C GLY A 48 -3.70 -18.94 7.80
N GLY A 49 -4.33 -19.88 8.52
CA GLY A 49 -3.70 -20.67 9.56
C GLY A 49 -3.99 -20.21 11.00
N LYS A 50 -3.37 -20.91 11.96
CA LYS A 50 -3.64 -20.77 13.40
C LYS A 50 -3.42 -19.35 13.93
N GLN A 51 -2.43 -18.63 13.40
CA GLN A 51 -2.13 -17.26 13.80
C GLN A 51 -3.26 -16.29 13.43
N MET A 52 -3.83 -16.42 12.24
CA MET A 52 -4.98 -15.60 11.85
C MET A 52 -6.17 -15.83 12.79
N MET A 53 -6.46 -17.09 13.12
CA MET A 53 -7.55 -17.43 14.05
C MET A 53 -7.28 -16.87 15.46
N GLU A 54 -6.03 -16.89 15.90
CA GLU A 54 -5.62 -16.29 17.18
C GLU A 54 -5.80 -14.76 17.18
N LEU A 55 -5.37 -14.08 16.12
CA LEU A 55 -5.54 -12.64 15.92
C LEU A 55 -7.01 -12.26 15.93
N MET A 56 -7.87 -13.04 15.26
CA MET A 56 -9.31 -12.82 15.26
C MET A 56 -9.92 -13.00 16.66
N ARG A 57 -9.48 -14.01 17.41
CA ARG A 57 -9.99 -14.31 18.74
C ARG A 57 -9.53 -13.30 19.80
N THR A 58 -8.27 -12.88 19.74
CA THR A 58 -7.61 -12.15 20.84
C THR A 58 -7.17 -10.73 20.49
N GLY A 59 -6.98 -10.41 19.21
CA GLY A 59 -6.31 -9.19 18.78
C GLY A 59 -4.78 -9.23 18.95
N THR A 60 -4.23 -10.36 19.39
CA THR A 60 -2.80 -10.57 19.64
C THR A 60 -2.31 -11.85 18.97
N ALA A 61 -1.02 -11.96 18.71
CA ALA A 61 -0.40 -13.18 18.22
C ALA A 61 0.80 -13.55 19.10
N THR A 62 0.85 -14.82 19.53
CA THR A 62 1.96 -15.34 20.35
C THR A 62 3.29 -15.32 19.60
N ASN A 63 3.29 -15.52 18.28
CA ASN A 63 4.48 -15.42 17.42
C ASN A 63 4.34 -14.28 16.42
N LYS A 64 4.34 -13.05 16.93
CA LYS A 64 4.12 -11.84 16.13
C LYS A 64 5.16 -11.71 15.02
N PHE A 65 4.72 -11.43 13.80
CA PHE A 65 5.60 -11.10 12.69
C PHE A 65 6.42 -9.85 13.03
N ASP A 66 7.75 -9.94 12.93
CA ASP A 66 8.65 -8.81 13.15
C ASP A 66 8.76 -7.94 11.90
N VAL A 67 8.06 -6.81 11.91
CA VAL A 67 8.05 -5.83 10.82
C VAL A 67 9.41 -5.13 10.63
N ASN A 68 10.33 -5.18 11.61
CA ASN A 68 11.67 -4.61 11.43
C ASN A 68 12.51 -5.40 10.42
N ARG A 69 12.11 -6.64 10.10
CA ARG A 69 12.71 -7.41 9.00
C ARG A 69 12.54 -6.71 7.64
N TYR A 70 11.57 -5.81 7.50
CA TYR A 70 11.41 -5.02 6.27
C TYR A 70 12.66 -4.21 5.93
N PHE A 71 13.40 -3.69 6.92
CA PHE A 71 14.61 -2.91 6.67
C PHE A 71 15.79 -3.74 6.12
N ALA A 72 15.67 -5.07 6.10
CA ALA A 72 16.65 -5.93 5.40
C ALA A 72 16.46 -5.92 3.87
N VAL A 73 15.27 -5.57 3.38
CA VAL A 73 14.94 -5.52 1.94
C VAL A 73 14.62 -4.11 1.46
N LEU A 74 14.11 -3.25 2.35
CA LEU A 74 14.02 -1.80 2.19
C LEU A 74 15.30 -1.17 2.75
N ASN A 75 16.43 -1.46 2.10
CA ASN A 75 17.75 -1.17 2.62
C ASN A 75 18.17 0.31 2.47
N ALA A 76 17.42 1.10 1.69
CA ALA A 76 17.55 2.55 1.63
C ALA A 76 16.64 3.24 2.67
N LEU A 77 15.97 2.47 3.54
CA LEU A 77 15.26 2.95 4.72
C LEU A 77 15.95 2.52 6.01
N ARG A 78 15.85 3.37 7.02
CA ARG A 78 16.24 3.04 8.40
C ARG A 78 15.27 3.69 9.39
N PRO A 79 14.94 3.04 10.51
CA PRO A 79 14.19 3.71 11.57
C PRO A 79 15.02 4.86 12.19
N GLU A 80 14.35 5.85 12.76
CA GLU A 80 14.98 6.89 13.60
C GLU A 80 15.82 6.22 14.69
N ASN A 81 16.98 6.80 15.02
CA ASN A 81 17.84 6.25 16.07
C ASN A 81 17.07 6.06 17.39
N GLY A 82 17.14 4.84 17.94
CA GLY A 82 16.42 4.47 19.16
C GLY A 82 14.92 4.20 18.97
N CYS A 83 14.44 4.14 17.72
CA CYS A 83 13.08 3.72 17.36
C CYS A 83 13.09 2.36 16.67
N VAL A 84 11.99 1.63 16.80
CA VAL A 84 11.68 0.41 16.05
C VAL A 84 10.23 0.46 15.57
N LEU A 85 9.92 -0.27 14.50
CA LEU A 85 8.54 -0.47 14.08
C LEU A 85 7.93 -1.65 14.85
N ASP A 86 6.64 -1.53 15.13
CA ASP A 86 5.83 -2.61 15.65
C ASP A 86 4.39 -2.45 15.12
N TRP A 87 3.49 -3.37 15.45
CA TRP A 87 2.10 -3.29 14.96
C TRP A 87 1.07 -3.81 15.96
N VAL A 88 -0.17 -3.33 15.88
CA VAL A 88 -1.31 -3.89 16.62
C VAL A 88 -2.33 -4.41 15.63
N TYR A 89 -3.12 -5.41 16.03
CA TYR A 89 -4.18 -5.92 15.17
C TYR A 89 -5.48 -5.21 15.46
N TRP A 90 -5.97 -4.46 14.48
CA TRP A 90 -7.27 -3.79 14.58
C TRP A 90 -8.38 -4.75 14.14
N ARG A 91 -9.12 -5.27 15.11
CA ARG A 91 -10.33 -6.05 14.87
C ARG A 91 -11.52 -5.12 14.69
N ARG A 92 -12.21 -5.23 13.56
CA ARG A 92 -13.34 -4.35 13.21
C ARG A 92 -14.70 -5.00 13.46
N GLY A 93 -14.86 -5.68 14.60
CA GLY A 93 -16.17 -6.17 15.07
C GLY A 93 -16.99 -6.92 14.01
N GLY A 94 -16.45 -8.03 13.48
CA GLY A 94 -17.11 -8.82 12.43
C GLY A 94 -16.95 -8.27 11.00
N MET A 95 -16.51 -7.01 10.84
CA MET A 95 -16.25 -6.40 9.53
C MET A 95 -14.86 -6.70 8.98
N GLY A 96 -14.06 -7.52 9.65
CA GLY A 96 -12.69 -7.82 9.23
C GLY A 96 -11.64 -7.44 10.27
N GLY A 97 -10.39 -7.48 9.84
CA GLY A 97 -9.26 -7.04 10.65
C GLY A 97 -7.99 -6.87 9.84
N LEU A 98 -7.14 -5.95 10.31
CA LEU A 98 -5.88 -5.59 9.67
C LEU A 98 -4.83 -5.17 10.70
N PRO A 99 -3.53 -5.34 10.40
CA PRO A 99 -2.46 -4.72 11.14
C PRO A 99 -2.50 -3.20 11.02
N VAL A 100 -2.09 -2.52 12.08
CA VAL A 100 -1.80 -1.08 12.11
C VAL A 100 -0.38 -0.93 12.63
N LEU A 101 0.52 -0.44 11.77
CA LEU A 101 1.91 -0.20 12.14
C LEU A 101 2.03 1.06 12.98
N TYR A 102 2.96 1.05 13.91
CA TYR A 102 3.35 2.19 14.73
C TYR A 102 4.85 2.17 14.99
N ALA A 103 5.42 3.32 15.32
CA ALA A 103 6.79 3.43 15.80
C ALA A 103 6.80 3.57 17.33
N LYS A 104 7.79 2.97 17.99
CA LYS A 104 8.03 3.11 19.43
C LYS A 104 9.52 3.21 19.72
N ARG A 105 9.90 3.69 20.90
CA ARG A 105 11.31 3.60 21.34
C ARG A 105 11.68 2.14 21.59
N THR A 106 12.96 1.80 21.40
CA THR A 106 13.45 0.41 21.54
C THR A 106 13.16 -0.18 22.92
N ASN A 107 13.20 0.64 23.97
CA ASN A 107 12.96 0.25 25.37
C ASN A 107 11.49 0.40 25.84
N GLU A 108 10.60 0.93 25.01
CA GLU A 108 9.18 1.03 25.35
C GLU A 108 8.49 -0.34 25.22
N ALA A 109 7.58 -0.64 26.15
CA ALA A 109 6.71 -1.80 26.02
C ALA A 109 5.82 -1.66 24.77
N PRO A 110 5.61 -2.73 23.99
CA PRO A 110 4.69 -2.69 22.86
C PRO A 110 3.25 -2.48 23.36
N TYR A 111 2.40 -1.87 22.52
CA TYR A 111 0.97 -1.80 22.81
C TYR A 111 0.36 -3.20 22.79
N VAL A 112 -0.47 -3.49 23.78
CA VAL A 112 -1.05 -4.84 23.97
C VAL A 112 -2.26 -5.10 23.07
N SER A 113 -2.91 -4.06 22.57
CA SER A 113 -4.05 -4.16 21.65
C SER A 113 -4.22 -2.87 20.84
N PHE A 114 -5.07 -2.90 19.82
CA PHE A 114 -5.42 -1.70 19.07
C PHE A 114 -6.12 -0.64 19.94
N GLU A 115 -6.99 -1.05 20.86
CA GLU A 115 -7.67 -0.14 21.79
C GLU A 115 -6.67 0.52 22.75
N ASN A 116 -5.66 -0.23 23.18
CA ASN A 116 -4.56 0.30 23.97
C ASN A 116 -3.71 1.30 23.17
N TYR A 117 -3.41 1.00 21.90
CA TYR A 117 -2.76 1.94 20.98
C TYR A 117 -3.58 3.22 20.82
N VAL A 118 -4.90 3.13 20.58
CA VAL A 118 -5.78 4.30 20.47
C VAL A 118 -5.78 5.15 21.74
N ALA A 119 -5.85 4.52 22.91
CA ALA A 119 -5.93 5.22 24.20
C ALA A 119 -4.62 5.89 24.61
N LEU A 120 -3.47 5.30 24.27
CA LEU A 120 -2.15 5.74 24.71
C LEU A 120 -1.33 6.47 23.64
N SER A 121 -1.68 6.35 22.36
CA SER A 121 -0.98 7.09 21.29
C SER A 121 -1.28 8.59 21.40
N THR A 122 -0.39 9.30 22.07
CA THR A 122 -0.47 10.75 22.30
C THR A 122 -0.21 11.60 21.04
N ASN A 123 -0.09 11.02 19.84
CA ASN A 123 0.09 11.81 18.61
C ASN A 123 -1.22 12.25 17.92
N ALA A 124 -2.41 11.85 18.38
CA ALA A 124 -3.67 12.40 17.85
C ALA A 124 -4.94 12.33 18.73
N SER A 125 -4.90 11.72 19.93
CA SER A 125 -6.12 11.12 20.50
C SER A 125 -6.69 11.75 21.78
N PHE A 126 -6.19 12.89 22.29
CA PHE A 126 -6.89 13.57 23.38
C PHE A 126 -8.15 14.28 22.86
N GLY A 127 -9.32 13.69 23.10
CA GLY A 127 -10.63 14.32 22.86
C GLY A 127 -11.25 14.09 21.47
N LYS A 128 -10.70 13.21 20.64
CA LYS A 128 -11.27 12.85 19.33
C LYS A 128 -12.10 11.57 19.39
N THR A 129 -13.22 11.56 18.69
CA THR A 129 -14.07 10.38 18.50
C THR A 129 -13.38 9.32 17.64
N GLU A 130 -13.77 8.06 17.79
CA GLU A 130 -13.29 6.94 16.96
C GLU A 130 -13.43 7.23 15.44
N ARG A 131 -14.45 8.00 15.04
CA ARG A 131 -14.67 8.43 13.65
C ARG A 131 -13.60 9.42 13.16
N GLU A 132 -13.15 10.33 14.02
CA GLU A 132 -12.13 11.33 13.70
C GLU A 132 -10.72 10.73 13.65
N LEU A 133 -10.46 9.70 14.46
CA LEU A 133 -9.22 8.92 14.38
C LEU A 133 -9.14 8.11 13.09
N LYS A 134 -10.26 7.51 12.65
CA LYS A 134 -10.33 6.75 11.38
C LYS A 134 -10.14 7.61 10.13
N ALA A 135 -10.39 8.92 10.21
CA ALA A 135 -10.17 9.86 9.12
C ALA A 135 -8.77 10.49 9.13
N ASN A 136 -7.93 10.13 10.11
CA ASN A 136 -6.62 10.74 10.28
C ASN A 136 -5.53 9.84 9.67
N ASP A 137 -5.00 10.23 8.51
CA ASP A 137 -3.87 9.55 7.87
C ASP A 137 -2.65 9.47 8.81
N ASP A 138 -2.42 10.48 9.66
CA ASP A 138 -1.32 10.47 10.63
C ASP A 138 -1.47 9.36 11.68
N PHE A 139 -2.69 8.90 11.95
CA PHE A 139 -2.92 7.81 12.90
C PHE A 139 -2.44 6.46 12.33
N PHE A 140 -2.69 6.22 11.04
CA PHE A 140 -2.31 4.97 10.36
C PHE A 140 -0.88 4.99 9.81
N PHE A 141 -0.36 6.18 9.49
CA PHE A 141 0.90 6.33 8.78
C PHE A 141 1.91 7.25 9.48
N GLY A 142 1.61 7.78 10.66
CA GLY A 142 2.51 8.63 11.43
C GLY A 142 3.80 7.94 11.88
N TYR A 143 3.88 6.60 11.80
CA TYR A 143 5.14 5.89 11.97
C TYR A 143 6.18 6.22 10.89
N LEU A 144 5.75 6.68 9.71
CA LEU A 144 6.66 7.07 8.62
C LEU A 144 7.50 8.29 8.98
N ASP A 145 7.00 9.17 9.85
CA ASP A 145 7.80 10.29 10.40
C ASP A 145 9.00 9.79 11.22
N LYS A 146 9.04 8.49 11.56
CA LYS A 146 10.12 7.80 12.28
C LYS A 146 10.96 6.90 11.39
N VAL A 147 10.88 7.08 10.08
CA VAL A 147 11.67 6.36 9.08
C VAL A 147 12.47 7.37 8.25
N HIS A 148 13.79 7.20 8.21
CA HIS A 148 14.67 7.96 7.32
C HIS A 148 14.80 7.23 6.00
N ALA A 149 14.54 7.93 4.91
CA ALA A 149 14.96 7.51 3.58
C ALA A 149 16.38 8.03 3.31
N GLU A 150 17.19 7.25 2.59
CA GLU A 150 18.35 7.81 1.91
C GLU A 150 17.89 8.86 0.89
N ASP A 151 18.71 9.90 0.71
CA ASP A 151 18.40 10.99 -0.22
C ASP A 151 18.67 10.56 -1.68
N SER A 152 17.89 9.59 -2.14
CA SER A 152 18.01 8.94 -3.44
C SER A 152 16.63 8.55 -3.98
N PRO A 153 16.46 8.38 -5.31
CA PRO A 153 15.21 7.88 -5.86
C PRO A 153 14.75 6.57 -5.21
N GLN A 154 15.68 5.64 -4.94
CA GLN A 154 15.36 4.36 -4.29
C GLN A 154 14.83 4.55 -2.86
N GLY A 155 15.48 5.39 -2.04
CA GLY A 155 15.04 5.63 -0.66
C GLY A 155 13.61 6.17 -0.58
N PHE A 156 13.28 7.15 -1.44
CA PHE A 156 11.92 7.69 -1.51
C PHE A 156 10.92 6.69 -2.09
N PHE A 157 11.31 5.86 -3.05
CA PHE A 157 10.47 4.76 -3.53
C PHE A 157 10.15 3.76 -2.43
N GLU A 158 11.15 3.28 -1.69
CA GLU A 158 10.97 2.33 -0.61
C GLU A 158 10.05 2.88 0.49
N LEU A 159 10.11 4.19 0.77
CA LEU A 159 9.18 4.85 1.70
C LEU A 159 7.72 4.71 1.22
N ILE A 160 7.47 4.86 -0.08
CA ILE A 160 6.15 4.67 -0.68
C ILE A 160 5.75 3.20 -0.72
N VAL A 161 6.69 2.27 -0.95
CA VAL A 161 6.44 0.83 -0.83
C VAL A 161 5.94 0.51 0.59
N LEU A 162 6.64 1.00 1.62
CA LEU A 162 6.23 0.81 3.02
C LEU A 162 4.85 1.43 3.30
N ARG A 163 4.58 2.64 2.80
CA ARG A 163 3.29 3.34 2.92
C ARG A 163 2.12 2.58 2.31
N LEU A 164 2.33 1.94 1.16
CA LEU A 164 1.25 1.31 0.38
C LEU A 164 1.01 -0.14 0.79
N ILE A 165 2.09 -0.90 1.04
CA ILE A 165 1.99 -2.35 1.21
C ILE A 165 2.59 -2.88 2.52
N GLY A 166 3.17 -2.02 3.37
CA GLY A 166 3.80 -2.42 4.64
C GLY A 166 2.86 -3.08 5.64
N ASP A 167 1.59 -2.67 5.67
CA ASP A 167 0.52 -3.19 6.54
C ASP A 167 -0.38 -4.24 5.87
N ARG A 168 -0.08 -4.67 4.64
CA ARG A 168 -0.94 -5.56 3.83
C ARG A 168 -0.76 -7.05 4.11
N PHE A 169 -0.43 -7.39 5.34
CA PHE A 169 -0.38 -8.76 5.83
C PHE A 169 -1.55 -9.03 6.79
N HIS A 170 -1.87 -10.29 7.06
CA HIS A 170 -2.94 -10.67 7.99
C HIS A 170 -4.31 -9.96 7.77
N LEU A 171 -4.64 -9.63 6.52
CA LEU A 171 -5.96 -9.10 6.16
C LEU A 171 -7.03 -10.18 6.34
N PHE A 172 -8.16 -9.82 6.95
CA PHE A 172 -9.28 -10.73 7.20
C PHE A 172 -10.62 -10.18 6.70
N TRP A 173 -11.42 -11.06 6.08
CA TRP A 173 -12.81 -10.82 5.65
C TRP A 173 -12.93 -9.59 4.74
N HIS A 174 -13.63 -8.53 5.13
CA HIS A 174 -13.82 -7.36 4.26
C HIS A 174 -12.52 -6.55 4.10
N GLU A 175 -11.49 -6.79 4.89
CA GLU A 175 -10.17 -6.17 4.64
C GLU A 175 -9.49 -6.76 3.40
N TRP A 176 -9.96 -7.88 2.85
CA TRP A 176 -9.52 -8.35 1.52
C TRP A 176 -9.87 -7.38 0.40
N TYR A 177 -10.89 -6.53 0.55
CA TYR A 177 -11.16 -5.45 -0.41
C TYR A 177 -10.02 -4.43 -0.48
N SER A 178 -9.18 -4.38 0.54
CA SER A 178 -8.00 -3.52 0.63
C SER A 178 -6.71 -4.28 0.26
N GLU A 179 -6.83 -5.49 -0.30
CA GLU A 179 -5.72 -6.14 -0.97
C GLU A 179 -5.23 -5.27 -2.12
N THR A 180 -3.93 -5.05 -2.15
CA THR A 180 -3.25 -4.22 -3.13
C THR A 180 -1.89 -4.82 -3.42
N ALA A 181 -1.55 -4.92 -4.70
CA ALA A 181 -0.22 -5.28 -5.17
C ALA A 181 0.41 -4.04 -5.83
N LEU A 182 1.63 -3.69 -5.42
CA LEU A 182 2.42 -2.68 -6.12
C LEU A 182 3.08 -3.34 -7.35
N VAL A 183 2.96 -2.72 -8.52
CA VAL A 183 3.51 -3.27 -9.76
C VAL A 183 4.48 -2.26 -10.36
N CYS A 184 5.73 -2.70 -10.55
CA CYS A 184 6.85 -1.83 -10.89
C CYS A 184 7.56 -2.23 -12.20
N SER A 185 7.06 -3.26 -12.89
CA SER A 185 7.59 -3.68 -14.19
C SER A 185 6.54 -4.45 -15.01
N ARG A 186 6.80 -4.54 -16.31
CA ARG A 186 5.99 -5.36 -17.23
C ARG A 186 5.97 -6.84 -16.82
N GLN A 187 7.13 -7.38 -16.45
CA GLN A 187 7.24 -8.77 -16.02
C GLN A 187 6.50 -9.01 -14.70
N GLY A 188 6.56 -8.06 -13.75
CA GLY A 188 5.81 -8.13 -12.50
C GLY A 188 4.31 -8.14 -12.73
N TRP A 189 3.82 -7.30 -13.66
CA TRP A 189 2.42 -7.32 -14.10
C TRP A 189 1.99 -8.68 -14.65
N GLU A 190 2.79 -9.24 -15.56
CA GLU A 190 2.49 -10.53 -16.18
C GLU A 190 2.45 -11.66 -15.15
N ALA A 191 3.41 -11.70 -14.22
CA ALA A 191 3.44 -12.67 -13.14
C ALA A 191 2.21 -12.53 -12.21
N LEU A 192 1.85 -11.29 -11.85
CA LEU A 192 0.67 -11.00 -11.04
C LEU A 192 -0.61 -11.48 -11.72
N ILE A 193 -0.79 -11.18 -13.01
CA ILE A 193 -1.98 -11.61 -13.75
C ILE A 193 -2.07 -13.13 -13.88
N GLN A 194 -0.95 -13.84 -14.05
CA GLN A 194 -0.97 -15.31 -14.02
C GLN A 194 -1.41 -15.85 -12.66
N LYS A 195 -0.93 -15.25 -11.57
CA LYS A 195 -1.37 -15.59 -10.21
C LYS A 195 -2.86 -15.34 -10.02
N GLU A 196 -3.38 -14.19 -10.46
CA GLU A 196 -4.80 -13.86 -10.32
C GLU A 196 -5.70 -14.77 -11.17
N LYS A 197 -5.25 -15.20 -12.37
CA LYS A 197 -5.96 -16.20 -13.17
C LYS A 197 -6.02 -17.58 -12.50
N GLN A 198 -5.04 -17.91 -11.68
CA GLN A 198 -4.93 -19.16 -10.95
C GLN A 198 -5.51 -19.11 -9.54
N ARG A 199 -6.02 -17.95 -9.12
CA ARG A 199 -6.52 -17.71 -7.76
C ARG A 199 -7.68 -18.66 -7.40
N GLY A 200 -8.50 -19.01 -8.38
CA GLY A 200 -9.62 -19.94 -8.23
C GLY A 200 -10.75 -19.41 -7.35
N ASP A 201 -11.74 -20.26 -7.09
CA ASP A 201 -12.90 -19.90 -6.27
C ASP A 201 -12.48 -19.36 -4.89
N PRO A 202 -13.15 -18.31 -4.38
CA PRO A 202 -14.36 -17.65 -4.91
C PRO A 202 -14.11 -16.50 -5.90
N TYR A 203 -12.91 -16.39 -6.48
CA TYR A 203 -12.49 -15.23 -7.26
C TYR A 203 -12.62 -15.48 -8.76
N ASP A 204 -13.34 -14.59 -9.44
CA ASP A 204 -13.33 -14.55 -10.90
C ASP A 204 -11.93 -14.15 -11.41
N PRO A 205 -11.44 -14.73 -12.52
CA PRO A 205 -10.22 -14.25 -13.14
C PRO A 205 -10.40 -12.81 -13.66
N PRO A 206 -9.32 -12.01 -13.76
CA PRO A 206 -9.39 -10.68 -14.35
C PRO A 206 -9.93 -10.72 -15.80
N PRO A 207 -10.88 -9.84 -16.19
CA PRO A 207 -11.45 -9.82 -17.54
C PRO A 207 -10.41 -9.59 -18.64
N ALA A 208 -10.61 -10.20 -19.81
CA ALA A 208 -9.65 -10.11 -20.92
C ALA A 208 -9.51 -8.69 -21.50
N ASP A 209 -10.60 -7.93 -21.56
CA ASP A 209 -10.61 -6.53 -21.98
C ASP A 209 -9.88 -5.61 -20.99
N PHE A 210 -10.04 -5.88 -19.68
CA PHE A 210 -9.25 -5.24 -18.63
C PHE A 210 -7.75 -5.50 -18.82
N ILE A 211 -7.34 -6.76 -19.03
CA ILE A 211 -5.93 -7.12 -19.26
C ILE A 211 -5.40 -6.40 -20.51
N ALA A 212 -6.14 -6.41 -21.62
CA ALA A 212 -5.73 -5.75 -22.86
C ALA A 212 -5.60 -4.23 -22.72
N ALA A 213 -6.40 -3.59 -21.84
CA ALA A 213 -6.27 -2.18 -21.52
C ALA A 213 -5.06 -1.90 -20.62
N ALA A 214 -4.86 -2.71 -19.58
CA ALA A 214 -3.71 -2.66 -18.69
C ALA A 214 -2.38 -2.86 -19.43
N ASP A 215 -2.38 -3.67 -20.49
CA ASP A 215 -1.18 -3.98 -21.25
C ASP A 215 -0.55 -2.79 -21.99
N LYS A 216 -1.31 -1.69 -22.10
CA LYS A 216 -0.85 -0.44 -22.71
C LYS A 216 -0.20 0.51 -21.70
N LEU A 217 -0.22 0.17 -20.41
CA LEU A 217 0.33 1.00 -19.35
C LEU A 217 1.82 0.75 -19.16
N ASP A 218 2.49 1.80 -18.70
CA ASP A 218 3.86 1.73 -18.24
C ASP A 218 3.87 1.51 -16.71
N PHE A 219 4.39 0.36 -16.28
CA PHE A 219 4.43 -0.04 -14.88
C PHE A 219 5.67 0.46 -14.15
N PHE A 220 6.65 1.05 -14.83
CA PHE A 220 7.85 1.52 -14.15
C PHE A 220 7.54 2.70 -13.21
N PRO A 221 8.04 2.69 -11.97
CA PRO A 221 7.87 3.83 -11.07
C PRO A 221 8.61 5.04 -11.65
N ARG A 222 8.00 6.21 -11.51
CA ARG A 222 8.57 7.48 -11.98
C ARG A 222 8.85 8.37 -10.79
N ILE A 223 10.10 8.79 -10.65
CA ILE A 223 10.57 9.50 -9.46
C ILE A 223 11.33 10.73 -9.91
N ARG A 224 10.93 11.89 -9.39
CA ARG A 224 11.57 13.17 -9.70
C ARG A 224 12.06 13.81 -8.41
N MET A 225 13.38 13.85 -8.26
CA MET A 225 14.05 14.53 -7.15
C MET A 225 14.06 16.03 -7.41
N GLY A 226 13.38 16.81 -6.56
CA GLY A 226 13.52 18.26 -6.51
C GLY A 226 14.32 18.71 -5.29
N ASP A 227 14.53 20.02 -5.15
CA ASP A 227 15.33 20.55 -4.03
C ASP A 227 14.62 20.40 -2.68
N LYS A 228 13.31 20.59 -2.65
CA LYS A 228 12.49 20.58 -1.42
C LYS A 228 11.53 19.40 -1.33
N GLN A 229 11.19 18.79 -2.46
CA GLN A 229 10.21 17.72 -2.54
C GLN A 229 10.60 16.70 -3.60
N VAL A 230 10.07 15.48 -3.43
CA VAL A 230 10.20 14.37 -4.37
C VAL A 230 8.82 13.99 -4.85
N GLU A 231 8.66 13.88 -6.17
CA GLU A 231 7.43 13.40 -6.79
C GLU A 231 7.59 11.94 -7.17
N ILE A 232 6.61 11.11 -6.80
CA ILE A 232 6.68 9.66 -6.96
C ILE A 232 5.36 9.17 -7.53
N ASN A 233 5.43 8.51 -8.67
CA ASN A 233 4.28 7.88 -9.32
C ASN A 233 4.46 6.37 -9.36
N VAL A 234 3.45 5.64 -8.92
CA VAL A 234 3.44 4.18 -8.93
C VAL A 234 2.07 3.64 -9.31
N LEU A 235 2.06 2.44 -9.91
CA LEU A 235 0.82 1.72 -10.21
C LEU A 235 0.58 0.64 -9.18
N THR A 236 -0.66 0.56 -8.71
CA THR A 236 -1.12 -0.56 -7.88
C THR A 236 -2.26 -1.29 -8.55
N TYR A 237 -2.31 -2.59 -8.35
CA TYR A 237 -3.43 -3.45 -8.72
C TYR A 237 -4.22 -3.86 -7.48
N SER A 238 -5.54 -3.77 -7.56
CA SER A 238 -6.46 -4.38 -6.58
C SER A 238 -7.52 -5.21 -7.30
N PRO A 239 -7.79 -6.45 -6.87
CA PRO A 239 -8.81 -7.31 -7.46
C PRO A 239 -10.22 -6.67 -7.59
N PHE A 240 -10.52 -5.71 -6.71
CA PHE A 240 -11.85 -5.11 -6.58
C PHE A 240 -11.96 -3.69 -7.14
N ARG A 241 -10.85 -3.15 -7.66
CA ARG A 241 -10.79 -1.80 -8.22
C ARG A 241 -10.10 -1.74 -9.58
N GLY A 242 -9.21 -2.69 -9.88
CA GLY A 242 -8.34 -2.68 -11.03
C GLY A 242 -7.04 -1.92 -10.78
N LEU A 243 -6.60 -1.13 -11.75
CA LEU A 243 -5.32 -0.44 -11.72
C LEU A 243 -5.49 1.03 -11.34
N ASP A 244 -4.80 1.43 -10.30
CA ASP A 244 -4.75 2.80 -9.81
C ASP A 244 -3.36 3.39 -10.00
N LEU A 245 -3.31 4.64 -10.48
CA LEU A 245 -2.12 5.49 -10.43
C LEU A 245 -2.13 6.26 -9.12
N HIS A 246 -1.06 6.09 -8.36
CA HIS A 246 -0.78 6.87 -7.16
C HIS A 246 0.27 7.92 -7.50
N CYS A 247 -0.03 9.18 -7.21
CA CYS A 247 0.94 10.28 -7.30
C CYS A 247 1.16 10.85 -5.91
N PHE A 248 2.41 10.83 -5.45
CA PHE A 248 2.83 11.36 -4.17
C PHE A 248 3.72 12.58 -4.36
N GLU A 249 3.53 13.59 -3.51
CA GLU A 249 4.52 14.62 -3.24
C GLU A 249 5.03 14.40 -1.81
N VAL A 250 6.33 14.22 -1.67
CA VAL A 250 7.01 13.92 -0.40
C VAL A 250 8.01 15.01 -0.10
N ALA A 251 8.01 15.56 1.12
CA ALA A 251 9.07 16.47 1.54
C ALA A 251 10.42 15.76 1.44
N ARG A 252 11.39 16.36 0.75
CA ARG A 252 12.76 15.86 0.71
C ARG A 252 13.45 15.92 2.09
N PRO A 253 13.34 17.01 2.87
CA PRO A 253 13.91 17.01 4.22
C PRO A 253 13.15 16.05 5.13
N TYR A 254 13.89 15.42 6.05
CA TYR A 254 13.32 14.65 7.15
C TYR A 254 12.34 15.55 7.97
N PRO A 255 11.13 15.07 8.34
CA PRO A 255 10.70 13.67 8.44
C PRO A 255 10.04 13.07 7.19
N HIS A 256 10.35 13.58 5.99
CA HIS A 256 9.87 13.03 4.71
C HIS A 256 8.35 12.94 4.61
N ARG A 257 7.63 13.95 5.13
CA ARG A 257 6.17 13.95 5.14
C ARG A 257 5.60 13.88 3.73
N ILE A 258 4.63 13.00 3.54
CA ILE A 258 3.79 12.98 2.35
C ILE A 258 2.88 14.21 2.42
N THR A 259 3.14 15.22 1.62
CA THR A 259 2.38 16.48 1.60
C THR A 259 1.16 16.41 0.70
N LYS A 260 1.15 15.46 -0.25
CA LYS A 260 0.03 15.20 -1.14
C LYS A 260 0.03 13.76 -1.61
N HIS A 261 -1.15 13.18 -1.68
CA HIS A 261 -1.40 11.89 -2.31
C HIS A 261 -2.68 11.97 -3.14
N THR A 262 -2.57 11.69 -4.43
CA THR A 262 -3.73 11.50 -5.31
C THR A 262 -3.77 10.08 -5.83
N GLN A 263 -4.97 9.52 -5.92
CA GLN A 263 -5.21 8.20 -6.48
C GLN A 263 -6.21 8.30 -7.62
N THR A 264 -5.83 7.83 -8.80
CA THR A 264 -6.67 7.84 -10.01
C THR A 264 -6.82 6.43 -10.55
N ASN A 265 -8.05 5.95 -10.66
CA ASN A 265 -8.32 4.66 -11.30
C ASN A 265 -8.13 4.79 -12.82
N LEU A 266 -7.13 4.09 -13.37
CA LEU A 266 -6.79 4.14 -14.79
C LEU A 266 -7.60 3.12 -15.59
N VAL A 267 -7.74 1.91 -15.05
CA VAL A 267 -8.50 0.83 -15.67
C VAL A 267 -9.25 0.10 -14.57
N SER A 268 -10.57 0.20 -14.59
CA SER A 268 -11.43 -0.43 -13.59
C SER A 268 -11.75 -1.87 -13.96
N HIS A 269 -11.71 -2.77 -12.99
CA HIS A 269 -12.54 -3.98 -13.00
C HIS A 269 -12.93 -4.32 -11.56
N ARG A 270 -13.86 -5.27 -11.43
CA ARG A 270 -14.21 -5.86 -10.13
C ARG A 270 -14.30 -7.36 -10.30
N GLN A 271 -13.48 -8.11 -9.56
CA GLN A 271 -13.73 -9.54 -9.37
C GLN A 271 -14.95 -9.72 -8.46
N GLY A 272 -15.82 -10.65 -8.79
CA GLY A 272 -16.90 -11.08 -7.91
C GLY A 272 -16.35 -11.79 -6.67
N PHE A 273 -17.15 -11.78 -5.59
CA PHE A 273 -17.07 -12.80 -4.54
C PHE A 273 -18.18 -13.81 -4.83
N VAL A 274 -17.83 -15.05 -5.14
CA VAL A 274 -18.78 -16.15 -5.17
C VAL A 274 -18.87 -16.75 -3.76
N PHE A 275 -19.92 -16.45 -3.00
CA PHE A 275 -20.22 -17.20 -1.76
C PHE A 275 -20.81 -18.57 -2.09
#